data_AF-A0A1X7U9Q7-F1
#
_entry.id   AF-A0A1X7U9Q7-F1
#
_cell.length_a   1.000
_cell.length_b   1.000
_cell.length_c   1.000
_cell.angle_alpha   90.00
_cell.angle_beta   90.00
_cell.angle_gamma   90.00
#
_symmetry.space_group_name_H-M   'P 1'
#
loop_
_entity.id
_entity.type
_entity.pdbx_description
1 polymer ?
#
loop_
_entity_poly.entity_id
_entity_poly.type
_entity_poly.pdbx_seq_one_letter_code
_entity_poly.pdbx_strand_id
1 'polypeptide(L)'
;MAPKSPPIFTKLDCPHDLQCPKAAATDYYKICKFAQRVAIPFTEYTRCRSKGFYIENFSYLILKKGERPHQFIDDIPCRLLLPTKKRTKHTICELCCPNGKAVTLIFSKAKQRELLRTTRKKEWGDTVIVPQELYDRQTNNDIINDDDDDDDDDDVY
;
A
#
# COMPACT_ATOMS: atom_id res chain seq x y z
N MET A 1 24.14 28.17 22.51
CA MET A 1 23.56 26.81 22.39
C MET A 1 22.70 26.78 21.16
N ALA A 2 23.11 26.08 20.10
CA ALA A 2 22.25 25.91 18.93
C ALA A 2 20.97 25.15 19.34
N PRO A 3 19.78 25.53 18.84
CA PRO A 3 18.59 24.73 19.06
C PRO A 3 18.85 23.35 18.44
N LYS A 4 18.80 22.30 19.26
CA LYS A 4 18.85 20.93 18.77
C LYS A 4 17.64 20.77 17.84
N SER A 5 17.88 20.51 16.56
CA SER A 5 16.81 20.21 15.62
C SER A 5 15.92 19.10 16.20
N PRO A 6 14.60 19.16 15.98
CA PRO A 6 13.69 18.14 16.49
C PRO A 6 14.16 16.75 16.02
N PRO A 7 14.08 15.72 16.87
CA PRO A 7 14.47 14.38 16.47
C PRO A 7 13.61 13.92 15.30
N ILE A 8 14.26 13.60 14.18
CA ILE A 8 13.61 13.04 13.00
C ILE A 8 13.22 11.59 13.35
N PHE A 9 11.94 11.26 13.18
CA PHE A 9 11.41 9.91 13.32
C PHE A 9 10.94 9.41 11.96
N THR A 10 11.36 8.20 11.59
CA THR A 10 10.96 7.52 10.36
C THR A 10 9.92 6.45 10.68
N LYS A 11 8.84 6.41 9.89
CA LYS A 11 7.79 5.37 9.99
C LYS A 11 8.23 4.11 9.26
N LEU A 12 8.32 2.96 9.94
CA LEU A 12 8.82 1.74 9.27
C LEU A 12 7.76 1.01 8.45
N ASP A 13 6.50 1.04 8.89
CA ASP A 13 5.43 0.29 8.21
C ASP A 13 4.89 1.00 6.98
N CYS A 14 5.05 2.32 6.94
CA CYS A 14 4.69 3.11 5.78
C CYS A 14 5.94 3.31 4.91
N PRO A 15 5.86 3.14 3.59
CA PRO A 15 7.02 3.32 2.73
C PRO A 15 7.41 4.78 2.50
N HIS A 16 6.62 5.74 3.00
CA HIS A 16 6.83 7.17 2.85
C HIS A 16 6.76 7.91 4.19
N ASP A 17 7.34 9.11 4.23
CA ASP A 17 7.23 10.06 5.34
C ASP A 17 6.29 11.25 5.01
N LEU A 18 5.74 11.26 3.78
CA LEU A 18 4.74 12.19 3.29
C LEU A 18 3.33 11.93 3.88
N GLN A 19 2.37 12.79 3.54
CA GLN A 19 0.97 12.59 3.93
C GLN A 19 0.43 11.27 3.35
N CYS A 20 -0.18 10.46 4.20
CA CYS A 20 -0.69 9.16 3.77
C CYS A 20 -1.91 9.32 2.85
N PRO A 21 -1.97 8.59 1.72
CA PRO A 21 -3.09 8.69 0.77
C PRO A 21 -4.41 8.19 1.39
N LYS A 22 -4.33 7.42 2.48
CA LYS A 22 -5.48 6.92 3.25
C LYS A 22 -5.81 7.80 4.47
N ALA A 23 -5.08 8.90 4.71
CA ALA A 23 -5.28 9.76 5.89
C ALA A 23 -6.61 10.53 5.84
N ALA A 24 -7.01 11.01 4.66
CA ALA A 24 -8.24 11.76 4.47
C ALA A 24 -9.49 10.87 4.35
N ALA A 25 -9.33 9.56 4.48
CA ALA A 25 -10.42 8.64 4.17
C ALA A 25 -11.39 8.50 5.34
N THR A 26 -12.65 8.86 5.11
CA THR A 26 -13.74 8.76 6.09
C THR A 26 -14.31 7.34 6.20
N ASP A 27 -14.20 6.55 5.13
CA ASP A 27 -14.75 5.21 5.10
C ASP A 27 -13.87 4.19 5.85
N TYR A 28 -14.51 3.33 6.65
CA TYR A 28 -13.81 2.28 7.39
C TYR A 28 -12.94 1.36 6.51
N TYR A 29 -13.39 1.07 5.28
CA TYR A 29 -12.65 0.23 4.32
C TYR A 29 -11.45 0.96 3.68
N LYS A 30 -11.34 2.27 3.88
CA LYS A 30 -10.23 3.10 3.42
C LYS A 30 -9.26 3.47 4.55
N ILE A 31 -9.42 2.93 5.75
CA ILE A 31 -8.43 3.10 6.83
C ILE A 31 -7.19 2.22 6.56
N CYS A 32 -6.01 2.76 6.84
CA CYS A 32 -4.73 2.06 6.71
C CYS A 32 -4.55 1.02 7.84
N LYS A 33 -5.06 -0.19 7.64
CA LYS A 33 -5.01 -1.31 8.58
C LYS A 33 -4.59 -2.61 7.88
N PHE A 34 -4.42 -3.68 8.64
CA PHE A 34 -4.17 -5.02 8.10
C PHE A 34 -4.99 -6.04 8.89
N ALA A 35 -5.24 -7.20 8.29
CA ALA A 35 -6.02 -8.27 8.90
C ALA A 35 -5.09 -9.40 9.33
N GLN A 36 -5.22 -9.86 10.58
CA GLN A 36 -4.44 -10.96 11.13
C GLN A 36 -5.36 -12.05 11.68
N ARG A 37 -4.94 -13.31 11.53
CA ARG A 37 -5.62 -14.43 12.20
C ARG A 37 -5.18 -14.47 13.66
N VAL A 38 -6.15 -14.39 14.56
CA VAL A 38 -5.97 -14.47 16.01
C VAL A 38 -6.55 -15.79 16.50
N ALA A 39 -5.73 -16.56 17.23
CA ALA A 39 -6.16 -17.83 17.80
C ALA A 39 -7.22 -17.60 18.88
N ILE A 40 -8.27 -18.43 18.89
CA ILE A 40 -9.29 -18.37 19.94
C ILE A 40 -8.73 -19.11 21.17
N PRO A 41 -8.59 -18.45 22.33
CA PRO A 41 -8.15 -19.13 23.53
C PRO A 41 -9.19 -20.16 23.95
N PHE A 42 -8.72 -21.28 24.52
CA PHE A 42 -9.58 -22.42 24.85
C PHE A 42 -10.73 -22.06 25.81
N THR A 43 -10.52 -21.03 26.61
CA THR A 43 -11.44 -20.49 27.63
C THR A 43 -12.58 -19.66 27.06
N GLU A 44 -12.52 -19.25 25.79
CA GLU A 44 -13.50 -18.36 25.19
C GLU A 44 -14.53 -19.13 24.35
N TYR A 45 -15.81 -19.01 24.71
CA TYR A 45 -16.90 -19.72 24.07
C TYR A 45 -17.48 -18.88 22.92
N THR A 46 -16.78 -18.84 21.79
CA THR A 46 -17.21 -18.07 20.61
C THR A 46 -17.80 -18.95 19.50
N ARG A 47 -18.63 -18.34 18.63
CA ARG A 47 -19.21 -18.99 17.44
C ARG A 47 -18.17 -19.57 16.47
N CYS A 48 -16.92 -19.14 16.56
CA CYS A 48 -15.83 -19.56 15.66
C CYS A 48 -14.98 -20.72 16.21
N ARG A 49 -15.41 -21.37 17.32
CA ARG A 49 -14.67 -22.47 17.96
C ARG A 49 -14.34 -23.62 17.00
N SER A 50 -15.18 -23.91 16.02
CA SER A 50 -14.92 -24.94 15.00
C SER A 50 -13.75 -24.61 14.06
N LYS A 51 -13.42 -23.32 13.90
CA LYS A 51 -12.29 -22.84 13.07
C LYS A 51 -11.01 -22.63 13.89
N GLY A 52 -11.12 -22.44 15.22
CA GLY A 52 -9.99 -22.22 16.12
C GLY A 52 -9.33 -20.84 16.04
N PHE A 53 -9.76 -19.98 15.11
CA PHE A 53 -9.27 -18.60 14.97
C PHE A 53 -10.39 -17.67 14.48
N TYR A 54 -10.21 -16.38 14.73
CA TYR A 54 -10.98 -15.29 14.10
C TYR A 54 -10.02 -14.33 13.38
N ILE A 55 -10.56 -13.52 12.46
CA ILE A 55 -9.78 -12.50 11.76
C ILE A 55 -10.09 -11.17 12.41
N GLU A 56 -9.05 -10.50 12.89
CA GLU A 56 -9.15 -9.17 13.51
C GLU A 56 -8.37 -8.15 12.68
N ASN A 57 -8.82 -6.89 12.68
CA ASN A 57 -8.12 -5.83 11.99
C ASN A 57 -7.28 -5.03 12.99
N PHE A 58 -6.01 -4.84 12.67
CA PHE A 58 -5.08 -4.09 13.49
C PHE A 58 -4.52 -2.89 12.73
N SER A 59 -4.22 -1.83 13.46
CA SER A 59 -3.40 -0.71 13.01
C SER A 59 -2.31 -0.49 14.04
N TYR A 60 -1.08 -0.36 13.58
CA TYR A 60 0.07 -0.02 14.41
C TYR A 60 0.97 0.95 13.66
N LEU A 61 1.86 1.60 14.40
CA LEU A 61 2.84 2.52 13.84
C LEU A 61 4.18 2.27 14.51
N ILE A 62 5.13 1.71 13.76
CA ILE A 62 6.52 1.57 14.22
C ILE A 62 7.29 2.83 13.85
N LEU A 63 7.82 3.52 14.86
CA LEU A 63 8.67 4.70 14.71
C LEU A 63 10.11 4.36 15.09
N LYS A 64 11.06 4.75 14.24
CA LYS A 64 12.49 4.66 14.51
C LYS A 64 13.09 6.06 14.49
N LYS A 65 13.99 6.35 15.43
CA LYS A 65 14.77 7.60 15.43
C LYS A 65 15.81 7.56 14.30
N GLY A 66 15.91 8.65 13.55
CA GLY A 66 16.80 8.79 12.39
C GLY A 66 16.04 8.90 11.08
N GLU A 67 16.79 9.07 9.99
CA GLU A 67 16.28 9.20 8.62
C GLU A 67 16.02 7.83 7.98
N ARG A 68 15.11 7.80 6.99
CA ARG A 68 14.87 6.62 6.17
C ARG A 68 16.11 6.36 5.30
N PRO A 69 16.50 5.10 5.03
CA PRO A 69 17.43 4.83 3.94
C PRO A 69 16.80 5.33 2.63
N HIS A 70 17.19 6.54 2.22
CA HIS A 70 16.85 7.13 0.94
C HIS A 70 17.76 6.50 -0.11
N GLN A 71 17.27 5.50 -0.84
CA GLN A 71 17.66 5.10 -2.20
C GLN A 71 17.24 3.66 -2.42
N PHE A 72 15.97 3.46 -2.74
CA PHE A 72 15.53 2.23 -3.39
C PHE A 72 15.78 2.44 -4.89
N ILE A 73 17.01 2.16 -5.34
CA ILE A 73 17.42 2.39 -6.72
C ILE A 73 16.65 1.44 -7.62
N ASP A 74 16.70 0.13 -7.36
CA ASP A 74 16.05 -0.85 -8.25
C ASP A 74 14.74 -1.42 -7.68
N ASP A 75 14.66 -1.53 -6.35
CA ASP A 75 13.66 -2.32 -5.62
C ASP A 75 12.81 -1.43 -4.70
N ILE A 76 11.72 -0.90 -5.24
CA ILE A 76 10.87 0.06 -4.53
C ILE A 76 9.91 -0.69 -3.59
N PRO A 77 10.01 -0.49 -2.26
CA PRO A 77 9.09 -1.10 -1.32
C PRO A 77 7.78 -0.33 -1.32
N CYS A 78 6.69 -1.01 -1.66
CA CYS A 78 5.35 -0.48 -1.54
C CYS A 78 4.49 -1.39 -0.65
N ARG A 79 3.59 -0.80 0.14
CA ARG A 79 2.71 -1.54 1.06
C ARG A 79 1.35 -1.81 0.42
N LEU A 80 0.83 -3.03 0.56
CA LEU A 80 -0.51 -3.39 0.12
C LEU A 80 -1.58 -2.66 0.93
N LEU A 81 -2.34 -1.80 0.27
CA LEU A 81 -3.43 -1.01 0.87
C LEU A 81 -4.75 -1.76 0.95
N LEU A 82 -4.92 -2.78 0.12
CA LEU A 82 -6.10 -3.65 0.10
C LEU A 82 -5.69 -5.10 -0.17
N PRO A 83 -6.56 -6.08 0.15
CA PRO A 83 -6.36 -7.45 -0.29
C PRO A 83 -6.15 -7.55 -1.81
N THR A 84 -5.17 -8.35 -2.21
CA THR A 84 -4.86 -8.56 -3.64
C THR A 84 -6.04 -9.16 -4.39
N LYS A 85 -6.44 -8.53 -5.50
CA LYS A 85 -7.53 -9.03 -6.36
C LYS A 85 -6.94 -10.08 -7.32
N LYS A 86 -7.05 -11.36 -6.93
CA LYS A 86 -6.51 -12.50 -7.69
C LYS A 86 -7.41 -12.84 -8.88
N ARG A 87 -6.88 -12.78 -10.10
CA ARG A 87 -7.56 -13.25 -11.32
C ARG A 87 -6.86 -14.50 -11.85
N THR A 88 -7.26 -15.01 -13.02
CA THR A 88 -6.64 -16.22 -13.58
C THR A 88 -5.19 -15.98 -14.01
N LYS A 89 -4.94 -14.92 -14.80
CA LYS A 89 -3.62 -14.64 -15.40
C LYS A 89 -2.93 -13.39 -14.84
N HIS A 90 -3.61 -12.61 -14.02
CA HIS A 90 -3.07 -11.39 -13.43
C HIS A 90 -3.50 -11.22 -11.97
N THR A 91 -2.85 -10.31 -11.26
CA THR A 91 -3.21 -9.91 -9.91
C THR A 91 -3.12 -8.40 -9.82
N ILE A 92 -4.19 -7.79 -9.33
CA ILE A 92 -4.29 -6.33 -9.19
C ILE A 92 -4.00 -6.00 -7.73
N CYS A 93 -3.03 -5.12 -7.52
CA CYS A 93 -2.57 -4.69 -6.20
C CYS A 93 -2.72 -3.18 -6.10
N GLU A 94 -3.42 -2.71 -5.07
CA GLU A 94 -3.42 -1.30 -4.68
C GLU A 94 -2.33 -1.11 -3.63
N LEU A 95 -1.39 -0.23 -3.91
CA LEU A 95 -0.13 -0.11 -3.19
C LEU A 95 0.09 1.34 -2.73
N CYS A 96 0.57 1.49 -1.50
CA CYS A 96 1.11 2.74 -0.99
C CYS A 96 2.61 2.75 -1.27
N CYS A 97 3.15 3.79 -1.87
CA CYS A 97 4.55 3.83 -2.27
C CYS A 97 5.33 5.00 -1.64
N PRO A 98 6.67 5.05 -1.77
CA PRO A 98 7.50 6.07 -1.12
C PRO A 98 7.18 7.52 -1.49
N ASN A 99 6.56 7.77 -2.64
CA ASN A 99 6.06 9.09 -3.05
C ASN A 99 4.80 9.56 -2.30
N GLY A 100 4.26 8.79 -1.35
CA GLY A 100 3.03 9.17 -0.65
C GLY A 100 1.75 9.04 -1.49
N LYS A 101 1.83 8.48 -2.70
CA LYS A 101 0.67 8.21 -3.55
C LYS A 101 0.22 6.76 -3.42
N ALA A 102 -1.07 6.53 -3.67
CA ALA A 102 -1.64 5.19 -3.82
C ALA A 102 -1.66 4.83 -5.30
N VAL A 103 -0.91 3.80 -5.70
CA VAL A 103 -0.81 3.35 -7.09
C VAL A 103 -1.47 1.99 -7.25
N THR A 104 -2.13 1.75 -8.38
CA THR A 104 -2.71 0.45 -8.72
C THR A 104 -1.84 -0.24 -9.75
N LEU A 105 -1.21 -1.36 -9.37
CA LEU A 105 -0.36 -2.15 -10.27
C LEU A 105 -1.01 -3.47 -10.65
N ILE A 106 -0.89 -3.84 -11.93
CA ILE A 106 -1.37 -5.10 -12.48
C ILE A 106 -0.18 -5.97 -12.84
N PHE A 107 0.04 -7.02 -12.05
CA PHE A 107 1.06 -8.01 -12.33
C PHE A 107 0.47 -9.10 -13.23
N SER A 108 1.07 -9.30 -14.40
CA SER A 108 0.59 -10.29 -15.38
C SER A 108 1.56 -11.47 -15.52
N LYS A 109 1.02 -12.67 -15.80
CA LYS A 109 1.83 -13.89 -15.94
C LYS A 109 2.86 -13.80 -17.06
N ALA A 110 2.53 -13.07 -18.14
CA ALA A 110 3.38 -12.94 -19.32
C ALA A 110 4.57 -12.00 -19.09
N LYS A 111 4.34 -10.86 -18.42
CA LYS A 111 5.38 -9.84 -18.19
C LYS A 111 6.16 -10.10 -16.90
N GLN A 112 5.47 -10.38 -15.78
CA GLN A 112 6.10 -10.49 -14.47
C GLN A 112 5.64 -11.77 -13.73
N ARG A 113 6.11 -12.93 -14.22
CA ARG A 113 5.72 -14.23 -13.66
C ARG A 113 6.07 -14.38 -12.17
N GLU A 114 7.23 -13.87 -11.76
CA GLU A 114 7.71 -14.01 -10.39
C GLU A 114 6.98 -13.08 -9.42
N LEU A 115 6.82 -11.80 -9.77
CA LEU A 115 6.01 -10.86 -9.00
C LEU A 115 4.57 -11.36 -8.86
N LEU A 116 3.99 -11.94 -9.91
CA LEU A 116 2.66 -12.55 -9.84
C LEU A 116 2.61 -13.69 -8.80
N ARG A 117 3.63 -14.56 -8.75
CA ARG A 117 3.69 -15.65 -7.77
C ARG A 117 3.82 -15.12 -6.34
N THR A 118 4.66 -14.11 -6.13
CA THR A 118 4.91 -13.50 -4.81
C THR A 118 3.68 -12.74 -4.32
N THR A 119 3.14 -11.82 -5.12
CA THR A 119 1.97 -10.99 -4.76
C THR A 119 0.71 -11.81 -4.47
N ARG A 120 0.51 -12.95 -5.14
CA ARG A 120 -0.61 -13.86 -4.81
C ARG A 120 -0.53 -14.49 -3.43
N LYS A 121 0.66 -14.59 -2.84
CA LYS A 121 0.88 -15.13 -1.50
C LYS A 121 0.81 -14.04 -0.43
N LYS A 122 0.86 -12.78 -0.83
CA LYS A 122 0.85 -11.63 0.07
C LYS A 122 -0.55 -11.36 0.59
N GLU A 123 -0.61 -10.99 1.85
CA GLU A 123 -1.82 -10.56 2.54
C GLU A 123 -1.88 -9.02 2.60
N TRP A 124 -3.03 -8.52 3.02
CA TRP A 124 -3.23 -7.09 3.18
C TRP A 124 -2.26 -6.52 4.21
N GLY A 125 -1.62 -5.38 3.89
CA GLY A 125 -0.64 -4.75 4.77
C GLY A 125 0.80 -5.21 4.56
N ASP A 126 1.03 -6.26 3.76
CA ASP A 126 2.38 -6.72 3.43
C ASP A 126 3.13 -5.74 2.52
N THR A 127 4.47 -5.78 2.62
CA THR A 127 5.35 -5.10 1.67
C THR A 127 5.53 -5.93 0.40
N VAL A 128 5.43 -5.25 -0.73
CA VAL A 128 5.66 -5.72 -2.09
C VAL A 128 6.84 -4.93 -2.66
N ILE A 129 7.83 -5.63 -3.21
CA ILE A 129 8.93 -5.01 -3.93
C ILE A 129 8.49 -4.82 -5.38
N VAL A 130 8.52 -3.57 -5.84
CA VAL A 130 8.12 -3.15 -7.17
C VAL A 130 9.37 -2.71 -7.94
N PRO A 131 9.65 -3.28 -9.12
CA PRO A 131 10.71 -2.79 -9.99
C PRO A 131 10.49 -1.34 -10.38
N GLN A 132 11.58 -0.55 -10.39
CA GLN A 132 11.53 0.87 -10.71
C GLN A 132 10.79 1.17 -12.02
N GLU A 133 11.03 0.41 -13.09
CA GLU A 133 10.37 0.60 -14.39
C GLU A 133 8.83 0.57 -14.32
N LEU A 134 8.26 -0.28 -13.45
CA LEU A 134 6.80 -0.38 -13.31
C LEU A 134 6.23 0.73 -12.45
N TYR A 135 7.02 1.18 -11.49
CA TYR A 135 6.68 2.29 -10.64
C TYR A 135 6.64 3.59 -11.46
N ASP A 136 7.72 3.87 -12.21
CA ASP A 136 7.85 5.08 -13.01
C ASP A 136 6.78 5.17 -14.10
N ARG A 137 6.47 4.04 -14.76
CA ARG A 137 5.38 3.99 -15.75
C ARG A 137 4.03 4.37 -15.17
N GLN A 138 3.75 3.99 -13.93
CA GLN A 138 2.47 4.31 -13.31
C GLN A 138 2.44 5.77 -12.85
N THR A 139 3.53 6.26 -12.25
CA THR A 139 3.62 7.66 -11.81
C THR A 139 3.61 8.65 -12.98
N ASN A 140 4.19 8.29 -14.12
CA ASN A 140 4.22 9.16 -15.30
C ASN A 140 2.86 9.23 -16.00
N ASN A 141 2.10 8.13 -16.03
CA ASN A 141 0.72 8.16 -16.53
C ASN A 141 -0.16 9.07 -15.67
N ASP A 142 0.06 9.11 -14.36
CA ASP A 142 -0.70 10.00 -13.46
C ASP A 142 -0.32 11.49 -13.67
N ILE A 143 0.85 11.81 -14.26
CA ILE A 143 1.24 13.21 -14.56
C ILE A 143 0.62 13.68 -15.88
N ILE A 144 0.53 12.81 -16.88
CA ILE A 144 0.00 13.17 -18.21
C ILE A 144 -1.54 13.37 -18.17
N ASN A 145 -2.25 12.70 -17.28
CA ASN A 145 -3.71 12.83 -17.17
C ASN A 145 -4.18 14.02 -16.31
N ASP A 146 -3.29 14.75 -15.63
CA ASP A 146 -3.64 15.94 -14.86
C ASP A 146 -3.62 17.24 -15.72
N ASP A 147 -3.14 17.16 -16.98
CA ASP A 147 -2.96 18.31 -17.90
C ASP A 147 -4.00 18.35 -19.06
N ASP A 148 -4.98 17.43 -19.12
CA ASP A 148 -5.96 17.31 -20.23
C ASP A 148 -7.42 17.70 -19.83
N ASP A 149 -7.62 18.46 -18.75
CA ASP A 149 -8.95 18.88 -18.26
C ASP A 149 -9.15 20.43 -18.27
N ASP A 150 -8.54 21.14 -19.21
CA ASP A 150 -8.92 22.52 -19.54
C ASP A 150 -9.07 22.68 -21.06
N ASP A 151 -10.19 23.30 -21.46
CA ASP A 151 -10.64 23.68 -22.81
C ASP A 151 -11.51 22.67 -23.60
N ASP A 152 -12.83 22.78 -23.44
CA ASP A 152 -13.65 23.34 -24.53
C ASP A 152 -15.01 23.81 -24.00
N ASP A 153 -15.13 25.15 -23.94
CA ASP A 153 -16.34 25.94 -23.84
C ASP A 153 -17.27 25.73 -25.05
N ASP A 154 -18.56 25.92 -24.76
CA ASP A 154 -19.59 26.56 -25.59
C ASP A 154 -20.21 25.90 -26.84
N ASP A 155 -21.54 26.06 -26.85
CA ASP A 155 -22.47 26.15 -27.97
C ASP A 155 -22.80 24.90 -28.80
N VAL A 156 -24.00 24.35 -28.54
CA VAL A 156 -24.89 23.96 -29.64
C VAL A 156 -26.35 24.33 -29.31
N TYR A 157 -26.89 25.14 -30.24
CA TYR A 157 -28.26 25.67 -30.42
C TYR A 157 -29.43 24.71 -30.13
#